data_AF-A0A6I7N792-F1
#
_entry.id   AF-A0A6I7N792-F1
#
_cell.length_a   1.000
_cell.length_b   1.000
_cell.length_c   1.000
_cell.angle_alpha   90.00
_cell.angle_beta   90.00
_cell.angle_gamma   90.00
#
_symmetry.space_group_name_H-M   'P 1'
#
loop_
_entity.id
_entity.type
_entity.pdbx_description
1 polymer ?
#
loop_
_entity_poly.entity_id
_entity_poly.type
_entity_poly.pdbx_seq_one_letter_code
_entity_poly.pdbx_strand_id
1 'polypeptide(L)'
;MSDDSLQLSGDLIEKLQSVLQEADPRAREPIVGVQYLAAVIGYLVAQMPEPVAQRKDYLSQLAQFTDSVFVDVESRNQSAAPAQPPQEASGVWRPGDP
;
A
#
# COMPACT_ATOMS: atom_id res chain seq x y z
N MET A 1 8.62 -19.91 -9.21
CA MET A 1 8.21 -19.72 -7.81
C MET A 1 7.05 -18.76 -7.86
N SER A 2 5.87 -19.20 -7.47
CA SER A 2 4.65 -18.39 -7.56
C SER A 2 4.78 -17.25 -6.55
N ASP A 3 4.72 -16.03 -7.04
CA ASP A 3 4.78 -14.80 -6.26
C ASP A 3 3.48 -14.69 -5.45
N ASP A 4 3.45 -15.29 -4.26
CA ASP A 4 2.33 -15.20 -3.29
C ASP A 4 2.29 -13.81 -2.62
N SER A 5 2.62 -12.76 -3.38
CA SER A 5 2.44 -11.38 -2.92
C SER A 5 0.95 -11.07 -2.88
N LEU A 6 0.48 -10.60 -1.72
CA LEU A 6 -0.91 -10.22 -1.51
C LEU A 6 -1.30 -9.17 -2.54
N GLN A 7 -2.13 -9.54 -3.53
CA GLN A 7 -2.60 -8.62 -4.55
C GLN A 7 -3.87 -7.92 -4.08
N LEU A 8 -3.71 -6.68 -3.63
CA LEU A 8 -4.84 -5.78 -3.41
C LEU A 8 -5.40 -5.34 -4.76
N SER A 9 -6.58 -5.85 -5.11
CA SER A 9 -7.34 -5.33 -6.25
C SER A 9 -8.12 -4.09 -5.83
N GLY A 10 -8.25 -3.12 -6.74
CA GLY A 10 -9.08 -1.92 -6.53
C GLY A 10 -10.50 -2.29 -6.11
N ASP A 11 -11.11 -3.26 -6.79
CA ASP A 11 -12.45 -3.78 -6.50
C ASP A 11 -12.62 -4.27 -5.05
N LEU A 12 -11.62 -4.97 -4.49
CA LEU A 12 -11.68 -5.45 -3.11
C LEU A 12 -11.63 -4.27 -2.13
N ILE A 13 -10.73 -3.32 -2.38
CA ILE A 13 -10.59 -2.12 -1.55
C ILE A 13 -11.89 -1.31 -1.56
N GLU A 14 -12.50 -1.11 -2.73
CA GLU A 14 -13.76 -0.37 -2.87
C GLU A 14 -14.91 -1.06 -2.13
N LYS A 15 -15.05 -2.39 -2.25
CA LYS A 15 -16.08 -3.15 -1.53
C LYS A 15 -15.91 -3.04 -0.03
N LEU A 16 -14.68 -3.15 0.48
CA LEU A 16 -14.40 -2.98 1.90
C LEU A 16 -14.75 -1.58 2.38
N GLN A 17 -14.41 -0.54 1.62
CA GLN A 17 -14.78 0.84 1.95
C GLN A 17 -16.30 1.03 1.99
N SER A 18 -17.05 0.48 1.01
CA SER A 18 -18.51 0.57 0.99
C SER A 18 -19.13 -0.04 2.25
N VAL A 19 -18.72 -1.26 2.60
CA VAL A 19 -19.23 -1.97 3.79
C VAL A 19 -18.96 -1.17 5.07
N LEU A 20 -17.77 -0.57 5.20
CA LEU A 20 -17.45 0.25 6.37
C LEU A 20 -18.30 1.53 6.42
N GLN A 21 -18.53 2.18 5.29
CA GLN A 21 -19.36 3.40 5.21
C GLN A 21 -20.84 3.12 5.47
N GLU A 22 -21.34 1.95 5.07
CA GLU A 22 -22.69 1.48 5.37
C GLU A 22 -22.86 1.20 6.88
N ALA A 23 -21.82 0.65 7.52
CA ALA A 23 -21.84 0.36 8.95
C ALA A 23 -21.70 1.62 9.83
N ASP A 24 -20.82 2.56 9.44
CA ASP A 24 -20.62 3.84 10.11
C ASP A 24 -20.34 4.95 9.08
N PRO A 25 -21.22 5.95 8.92
CA PRO A 25 -21.00 7.07 8.02
C PRO A 25 -19.69 7.84 8.25
N ARG A 26 -19.12 7.79 9.46
CA ARG A 26 -17.82 8.41 9.77
C ARG A 26 -16.67 7.74 9.02
N ALA A 27 -16.82 6.48 8.60
CA ALA A 27 -15.83 5.77 7.80
C ALA A 27 -15.63 6.36 6.38
N ARG A 28 -16.43 7.35 5.97
CA ARG A 28 -16.15 8.18 4.78
C ARG A 28 -14.88 9.01 4.94
N GLU A 29 -14.49 9.32 6.17
CA GLU A 29 -13.21 9.95 6.45
C GLU A 29 -12.10 8.89 6.28
N PRO A 30 -11.11 9.11 5.39
CA PRO A 30 -10.17 8.05 5.00
C PRO A 30 -9.45 7.38 6.19
N ILE A 31 -9.02 8.18 7.18
CA ILE A 31 -8.32 7.65 8.35
C ILE A 31 -9.23 6.81 9.25
N VAL A 32 -10.52 7.12 9.32
CA VAL A 32 -11.50 6.37 10.14
C VAL A 32 -11.75 5.00 9.51
N GLY A 33 -11.88 4.93 8.18
CA GLY A 33 -11.99 3.65 7.47
C GLY A 33 -10.78 2.73 7.72
N VAL A 34 -9.57 3.27 7.65
CA VAL A 34 -8.34 2.52 7.95
C VAL A 34 -8.28 2.06 9.41
N GLN A 35 -8.73 2.89 10.36
CA GLN A 35 -8.82 2.49 11.78
C GLN A 35 -9.76 1.30 11.98
N TYR A 36 -10.89 1.27 11.28
CA TYR A 36 -11.80 0.11 11.32
C TYR A 36 -11.13 -1.16 10.80
N LEU A 37 -10.38 -1.08 9.69
CA LEU A 37 -9.64 -2.23 9.17
C LEU A 37 -8.60 -2.74 10.17
N ALA A 38 -7.86 -1.83 10.83
CA ALA A 38 -6.92 -2.20 11.89
C ALA A 38 -7.61 -2.85 13.10
N ALA A 39 -8.78 -2.34 13.50
CA ALA A 39 -9.59 -2.92 14.57
C ALA A 39 -10.10 -4.32 14.20
N VAL A 40 -10.54 -4.53 12.96
CA VAL A 40 -10.96 -5.83 12.43
C VAL A 40 -9.80 -6.83 12.49
N ILE A 41 -8.59 -6.43 12.08
CA ILE A 41 -7.39 -7.28 12.19
C ILE A 41 -7.18 -7.69 13.65
N GLY A 42 -7.18 -6.73 14.59
CA GLY A 42 -7.01 -7.01 16.01
C GLY A 42 -8.08 -7.97 16.56
N TYR A 43 -9.34 -7.79 16.17
CA TYR A 43 -10.46 -8.64 16.56
C TYR A 43 -10.36 -10.06 16.00
N LEU A 44 -9.99 -10.20 14.72
CA LEU A 44 -9.82 -11.50 14.08
C LEU A 44 -8.64 -12.27 14.69
N VAL A 45 -7.50 -11.59 14.87
CA VAL A 45 -6.34 -12.20 15.53
C VAL A 45 -6.69 -12.64 16.94
N ALA A 46 -7.41 -11.83 17.73
CA ALA A 46 -7.78 -12.19 19.10
C ALA A 46 -8.62 -13.49 19.21
N GLN A 47 -9.36 -13.85 18.16
CA GLN A 47 -10.21 -15.03 18.11
C GLN A 47 -9.48 -16.31 17.68
N MET A 48 -8.25 -16.21 17.19
CA MET A 48 -7.51 -17.38 16.73
C MET A 48 -7.17 -18.32 17.90
N PRO A 49 -7.07 -19.65 17.67
CA PRO A 49 -6.92 -20.65 18.74
C PRO A 49 -5.53 -20.67 19.40
N GLU A 50 -4.54 -19.98 18.83
CA GLU A 50 -3.15 -19.98 19.29
C GLU A 50 -2.99 -19.29 20.65
N PRO A 51 -1.93 -19.59 21.42
CA PRO A 51 -1.64 -18.90 22.66
C PRO A 51 -1.54 -17.38 22.50
N VAL A 52 -1.93 -16.63 23.53
CA VAL A 52 -1.91 -15.15 23.52
C VAL A 52 -0.54 -14.59 23.08
N ALA A 53 0.55 -15.19 23.52
CA ALA A 53 1.90 -14.76 23.14
C ALA A 53 2.11 -14.84 21.63
N GLN A 54 1.77 -15.98 21.02
CA GLN A 54 1.87 -16.19 19.58
C GLN A 54 0.97 -15.23 18.79
N ARG A 55 -0.23 -14.94 19.30
CA ARG A 55 -1.13 -13.95 18.66
C ARG A 55 -0.58 -12.53 18.72
N LYS A 56 0.15 -12.16 19.78
CA LYS A 56 0.88 -10.89 19.85
C LYS A 56 2.02 -10.83 18.84
N ASP A 57 2.71 -11.96 18.61
CA ASP A 57 3.73 -12.04 17.58
C ASP A 57 3.13 -11.84 16.18
N TYR A 58 1.94 -12.42 15.91
CA TYR A 58 1.20 -12.16 14.67
C TYR A 58 0.85 -10.70 14.47
N LEU A 59 0.36 -10.00 15.51
CA LEU A 59 0.10 -8.56 15.41
C LEU A 59 1.36 -7.76 15.06
N SER A 60 2.50 -8.15 15.61
CA SER A 60 3.78 -7.48 15.36
C SER A 60 4.25 -7.70 13.92
N GLN A 61 4.10 -8.93 13.40
CA GLN A 61 4.41 -9.26 12.01
C GLN A 61 3.46 -8.53 11.04
N LEU A 62 2.17 -8.46 11.34
CA LEU A 62 1.18 -7.75 10.53
C LEU A 62 1.44 -6.23 10.49
N ALA A 63 1.92 -5.65 11.59
CA ALA A 63 2.33 -4.24 11.61
C ALA A 63 3.52 -3.99 10.67
N GLN A 64 4.55 -4.84 10.73
CA GLN A 64 5.71 -4.77 9.82
C GLN A 64 5.31 -4.98 8.36
N PHE A 65 4.42 -5.94 8.11
CA PHE A 65 3.89 -6.21 6.77
C PHE A 65 3.13 -4.99 6.23
N THR A 66 2.30 -4.34 7.04
CA THR A 66 1.55 -3.15 6.64
C THR A 66 2.48 -2.00 6.24
N ASP A 67 3.55 -1.78 7.00
CA ASP A 67 4.59 -0.79 6.68
C ASP A 67 5.29 -1.11 5.34
N SER A 68 5.62 -2.38 5.10
CA SER A 68 6.23 -2.83 3.84
C SER A 68 5.31 -2.58 2.64
N VAL A 69 4.02 -2.90 2.77
CA VAL A 69 3.02 -2.62 1.72
C VAL A 69 2.89 -1.12 1.44
N PHE A 70 2.93 -0.28 2.47
CA PHE A 70 2.91 1.18 2.30
C PHE A 70 4.13 1.66 1.50
N VAL A 71 5.33 1.24 1.88
CA VAL A 71 6.58 1.58 1.17
C VAL A 71 6.52 1.13 -0.29
N ASP A 72 6.02 -0.07 -0.55
CA ASP A 72 5.89 -0.61 -1.89
C ASP A 72 4.92 0.22 -2.75
N VAL A 73 3.76 0.59 -2.22
CA VAL A 73 2.77 1.43 -2.95
C VAL A 73 3.34 2.82 -3.24
N GLU A 74 4.00 3.44 -2.26
CA GLU A 74 4.61 4.76 -2.44
C GLU A 74 5.74 4.73 -3.48
N SER A 75 6.57 3.67 -3.48
CA SER A 75 7.63 3.51 -4.47
C SER A 75 7.10 3.38 -5.90
N ARG A 76 5.98 2.68 -6.09
CA ARG A 76 5.29 2.53 -7.38
C ARG A 76 4.70 3.86 -7.85
N ASN A 77 4.10 4.63 -6.94
CA ASN A 77 3.57 5.96 -7.24
C ASN A 77 4.66 6.94 -7.66
N GLN A 78 5.83 6.89 -7.02
CA GLN A 78 6.98 7.75 -7.38
C GLN A 78 7.60 7.36 -8.73
N SER A 79 7.63 6.06 -9.06
CA SER A 79 8.15 5.55 -10.32
C SER A 79 7.27 5.87 -11.54
N ALA A 80 6.02 6.27 -11.31
CA ALA A 80 5.07 6.70 -12.34
C ALA A 80 5.16 8.20 -12.69
N ALA A 81 6.11 8.95 -12.10
CA ALA A 81 6.37 10.33 -12.52
C ALA A 81 6.86 10.36 -13.98
N PRO A 82 6.33 11.25 -14.84
CA PRO A 82 6.71 11.27 -16.25
C PRO A 82 8.19 11.60 -16.38
N ALA A 83 8.94 10.70 -17.04
CA ALA A 83 10.27 11.01 -17.53
C ALA A 83 10.21 12.33 -18.30
N GLN A 84 10.96 13.33 -17.85
CA GLN A 84 11.12 14.57 -18.60
C GLN A 84 11.58 14.20 -20.02
N PRO A 85 10.99 14.78 -21.08
CA PRO A 85 11.42 14.49 -22.43
C PRO A 85 12.93 14.80 -22.54
N PRO A 86 13.72 13.96 -23.22
CA PRO A 86 15.15 14.20 -23.40
C PRO A 86 15.32 15.61 -24.00
N GLN A 87 15.93 16.51 -23.25
CA GLN A 87 16.45 17.74 -23.83
C GLN A 87 17.50 17.30 -24.84
N GLU A 88 17.14 17.39 -26.12
CA GLU A 88 18.06 17.31 -27.25
C GLU A 88 19.07 18.46 -27.09
N ALA A 89 20.11 18.24 -26.30
CA ALA A 89 21.34 18.99 -26.40
C ALA A 89 22.05 18.52 -27.68
N SER A 90 21.49 18.91 -28.83
CA SER A 90 22.12 18.85 -30.15
C SER A 90 23.25 19.88 -30.22
N GLY A 91 24.24 19.75 -29.33
CA GLY A 91 25.53 20.39 -29.45
C GLY A 91 26.41 19.51 -30.34
N VAL A 92 26.14 19.50 -31.65
CA VAL A 92 27.07 18.90 -32.62
C VAL A 92 28.38 19.68 -32.52
N TRP A 93 29.37 19.10 -31.84
CA TRP A 93 30.73 19.60 -31.91
C TRP A 93 31.30 19.24 -33.30
N ARG A 94 31.69 20.23 -34.09
CA ARG A 94 32.46 20.03 -35.32
C ARG A 94 33.86 20.66 -35.13
N PRO A 95 34.95 19.88 -35.23
CA PRO A 95 36.29 20.45 -35.20
C PRO A 95 36.63 21.10 -36.54
N GLY A 96 36.99 22.38 -36.53
CA GLY A 96 37.58 23.12 -37.66
C GLY A 96 36.59 24.02 -38.41
N ASP A 97 36.48 25.27 -37.97
CA ASP A 97 36.04 26.40 -38.79
C ASP A 97 37.07 27.55 -38.60
N PRO A 98 37.26 28.42 -39.62
CA PRO A 98 38.56 28.98 -40.07
C PRO A 98 39.25 30.00 -39.17
#